data_AF-A0A2V2SIY2-F1
#
_entry.id   AF-A0A2V2SIY2-F1
#
_cell.length_a   1.000
_cell.length_b   1.000
_cell.length_c   1.000
_cell.angle_alpha   90.00
_cell.angle_beta   90.00
_cell.angle_gamma   90.00
#
_symmetry.space_group_name_H-M   'P 1'
#
loop_
_entity.id
_entity.type
_entity.pdbx_description
1 polymer ?
#
loop_
_entity_poly.entity_id
_entity_poly.type
_entity_poly.pdbx_seq_one_letter_code
_entity_poly.pdbx_strand_id
1 'polypeptide(L)'
;MDQKLLEKLRQKQGLVQMPDGSEGVPVTLQFKGEVPAAPRPERKRWLINHFCGLGKQLANFPVMIDPDSVSVSGQTVEAVCPTDRLSEFRAAVEPTGHRVDVLRTMQAVPEVKTV
;
A
#
# COMPACT_ATOMS: atom_id res chain seq x y z
N MET A 1 6.98 -18.65 -1.10
CA MET A 1 6.91 -17.34 -1.79
C MET A 1 6.02 -17.48 -3.00
N ASP A 2 5.08 -16.54 -3.18
CA ASP A 2 4.05 -16.56 -4.22
C ASP A 2 4.63 -16.08 -5.57
N GLN A 3 5.48 -16.92 -6.18
CA GLN A 3 6.17 -16.64 -7.45
C GLN A 3 5.16 -16.27 -8.56
N LYS A 4 3.98 -16.90 -8.54
CA LYS A 4 2.85 -16.60 -9.43
C LYS A 4 2.27 -15.20 -9.26
N LEU A 5 2.32 -14.63 -8.05
CA LEU A 5 1.86 -13.26 -7.80
C LEU A 5 2.84 -12.25 -8.39
N LEU A 6 4.14 -12.48 -8.19
CA LEU A 6 5.20 -11.64 -8.75
C LEU A 6 5.23 -11.66 -10.28
N GLU A 7 5.10 -12.83 -10.89
CA GLU A 7 4.98 -12.94 -12.36
C GLU A 7 3.75 -12.21 -12.90
N LYS A 8 2.62 -12.29 -12.19
CA LYS A 8 1.40 -11.55 -12.56
C LYS A 8 1.56 -10.04 -12.40
N LEU A 9 2.30 -9.57 -11.41
CA LEU A 9 2.59 -8.15 -11.22
C LEU A 9 3.57 -7.64 -12.29
N ARG A 10 4.62 -8.41 -12.60
CA ARG A 10 5.53 -8.12 -13.72
C ARG A 10 4.80 -8.06 -15.06
N GLN A 11 3.93 -9.03 -15.36
CA GLN A 11 3.17 -9.05 -16.61
C GLN A 11 2.16 -7.90 -16.73
N LYS A 12 1.67 -7.35 -15.61
CA LYS A 12 0.63 -6.31 -15.60
C LYS A 12 1.17 -4.90 -15.36
N GLN A 13 2.49 -4.69 -15.40
CA GLN A 13 3.14 -3.42 -15.01
C GLN A 13 2.66 -2.91 -13.65
N GLY A 14 2.40 -3.85 -12.73
CA GLY A 14 1.99 -3.57 -11.36
C GLY A 14 3.14 -3.29 -10.42
N LEU A 15 4.37 -3.23 -10.95
CA LEU A 15 5.56 -2.92 -10.18
C LEU A 15 5.99 -1.48 -10.49
N VAL A 16 6.31 -0.75 -9.43
CA VAL A 16 6.85 0.61 -9.50
C VAL A 16 8.34 0.55 -9.20
N GLN A 17 9.15 1.37 -9.86
CA GLN A 17 10.55 1.47 -9.51
C GLN A 17 10.68 2.39 -8.29
N MET A 18 11.25 1.85 -7.21
CA MET A 18 11.56 2.62 -6.02
C MET A 18 12.74 3.57 -6.30
N PRO A 19 12.91 4.67 -5.53
CA PRO A 19 14.02 5.61 -5.72
C PRO A 19 15.42 4.98 -5.57
N ASP A 20 15.52 3.82 -4.91
CA ASP A 20 16.73 3.03 -4.76
C ASP A 20 17.02 2.12 -5.99
N GLY A 21 16.15 2.16 -7.02
CA GLY A 21 16.25 1.33 -8.23
C GLY A 21 15.63 -0.07 -8.11
N SER A 22 15.21 -0.46 -6.90
CA SER A 22 14.55 -1.74 -6.60
C SER A 22 13.10 -1.81 -7.12
N GLU A 23 12.61 -3.02 -7.41
CA GLU A 23 11.20 -3.27 -7.76
C GLU A 23 10.30 -3.18 -6.52
N GLY A 24 9.35 -2.24 -6.55
CA GLY A 24 8.34 -2.04 -5.51
C GLY A 24 6.97 -2.54 -5.96
N VAL A 25 6.22 -3.15 -5.05
CA VAL A 25 4.81 -3.47 -5.20
C VAL A 25 4.00 -2.37 -4.51
N PRO A 26 3.13 -1.67 -5.23
CA PRO A 26 2.14 -0.80 -4.61
C PRO A 26 1.12 -1.68 -3.87
N VAL A 27 0.87 -1.33 -2.62
CA VAL A 27 -0.05 -2.00 -1.71
C VAL A 27 -0.98 -0.97 -1.09
N THR A 28 -2.20 -1.39 -0.79
CA THR A 28 -3.12 -0.66 0.06
C THR A 28 -3.10 -1.25 1.46
N LEU A 29 -2.89 -0.40 2.44
CA LEU A 29 -3.04 -0.72 3.85
C LEU A 29 -4.43 -0.29 4.30
N GLN A 30 -5.22 -1.23 4.80
CA GLN A 30 -6.55 -0.96 5.37
C GLN A 30 -6.53 -1.17 6.87
N PHE A 31 -6.87 -0.13 7.63
CA PHE A 31 -7.09 -0.28 9.07
C PHE A 31 -8.45 -0.94 9.33
N LYS A 32 -8.46 -2.00 10.15
CA LYS A 32 -9.68 -2.76 10.53
C LYS A 32 -10.23 -2.38 11.90
N GLY A 33 -9.55 -1.50 12.63
CA GLY A 33 -10.01 -1.05 13.94
C GLY A 33 -11.11 0.01 13.86
N GLU A 34 -11.52 0.48 15.03
CA GLU A 34 -12.48 1.56 15.15
C GLU A 34 -11.79 2.91 14.96
N VAL A 35 -12.39 3.75 14.12
CA VAL A 35 -12.01 5.16 13.96
C VAL A 35 -12.88 6.03 14.87
N PRO A 36 -12.33 7.15 15.38
CA PRO A 36 -13.11 8.06 16.20
C PRO A 36 -14.34 8.57 15.45
N ALA A 37 -15.46 8.69 16.18
CA ALA A 37 -16.69 9.33 15.75
C ALA A 37 -16.55 10.86 15.65
N ALA A 38 -15.47 11.31 15.01
CA ALA A 38 -15.15 12.70 14.75
C ALA A 38 -15.60 13.11 13.32
N PRO A 39 -15.73 14.42 13.05
CA PRO A 39 -15.89 14.97 11.71
C PRO A 39 -14.84 14.46 10.72
N ARG A 40 -15.19 14.42 9.43
CA ARG A 40 -14.33 13.95 8.34
C ARG A 40 -12.89 14.52 8.36
N PRO A 41 -12.64 15.84 8.55
CA PRO A 41 -11.27 16.37 8.57
C PRO A 41 -10.46 15.86 9.77
N GLU A 42 -11.08 15.73 10.94
CA GLU A 42 -10.43 15.22 12.14
C GLU A 42 -10.13 13.72 12.01
N ARG A 43 -11.07 12.96 11.42
CA ARG A 43 -10.86 11.54 11.12
C ARG A 43 -9.74 11.33 10.09
N LYS A 44 -9.64 12.19 9.06
CA LYS A 44 -8.52 12.15 8.11
C LYS A 44 -7.20 12.37 8.83
N ARG A 45 -7.12 13.40 9.67
CA ARG A 45 -5.91 13.72 10.44
C ARG A 45 -5.54 12.61 11.42
N TRP A 46 -6.51 11.98 12.07
CA TRP A 46 -6.29 10.82 12.92
C TRP A 46 -5.71 9.64 12.14
N LEU A 47 -6.31 9.30 10.97
CA LEU A 47 -5.81 8.23 10.10
C LEU A 47 -4.39 8.53 9.59
N ILE A 48 -4.10 9.76 9.17
CA ILE A 48 -2.75 10.16 8.76
C ILE A 48 -1.76 9.93 9.91
N ASN A 49 -2.09 10.37 11.12
CA ASN A 49 -1.22 10.17 12.29
C ASN A 49 -1.05 8.69 12.62
N HIS A 50 -2.11 7.89 12.50
CA HIS A 50 -2.10 6.45 12.73
C HIS A 50 -1.19 5.72 11.73
N PHE A 51 -1.34 5.99 10.44
CA PHE A 51 -0.48 5.41 9.40
C PHE A 51 0.96 5.93 9.44
N CYS A 52 1.17 7.19 9.84
CA CYS A 52 2.51 7.71 10.11
C CYS A 52 3.16 6.99 11.30
N GLY A 53 2.38 6.73 12.36
CA GLY A 53 2.81 5.91 13.50
C GLY A 53 3.20 4.50 13.08
N LEU A 54 2.39 3.85 12.24
CA LEU A 54 2.69 2.55 11.64
C LEU A 54 3.99 2.61 10.82
N GLY A 55 4.18 3.64 9.99
CA GLY A 55 5.40 3.85 9.23
C GLY A 55 6.65 3.95 10.11
N LYS A 56 6.55 4.60 11.27
CA LYS A 56 7.65 4.65 12.26
C LYS A 56 7.93 3.28 12.89
N GLN A 57 6.89 2.49 13.19
CA GLN A 57 7.07 1.12 13.68
C GLN A 57 7.71 0.21 12.62
N LEU A 58 7.42 0.48 11.35
CA LEU A 58 7.96 -0.22 10.19
C LEU A 58 9.21 0.44 9.63
N ALA A 59 9.88 1.35 10.35
CA ALA A 59 11.07 2.04 9.85
C ALA A 59 12.24 1.09 9.48
N ASN A 60 12.25 -0.12 10.05
CA ASN A 60 13.21 -1.17 9.70
C ASN A 60 12.85 -1.91 8.39
N PHE A 61 11.66 -1.68 7.85
CA PHE A 61 11.24 -2.18 6.56
C PHE A 61 11.41 -1.09 5.51
N PRO A 62 11.91 -1.43 4.31
CA PRO A 62 12.01 -0.50 3.17
C PRO A 62 10.62 -0.21 2.55
N VAL A 63 9.65 0.25 3.35
CA VAL A 63 8.30 0.62 2.91
C VAL A 63 8.16 2.13 2.83
N MET A 64 7.52 2.60 1.77
CA MET A 64 7.14 4.01 1.61
C MET A 64 5.63 4.12 1.72
N ILE A 65 5.12 4.75 2.78
CA ILE A 65 3.69 5.02 2.96
C ILE A 65 3.40 6.42 2.43
N ASP A 66 2.38 6.57 1.59
CA ASP A 66 1.94 7.85 1.04
C ASP A 66 0.81 8.44 1.90
N PRO A 67 1.08 9.45 2.76
CA PRO A 67 0.07 10.02 3.64
C PRO A 67 -1.00 10.85 2.91
N ASP A 68 -0.75 11.27 1.68
CA ASP A 68 -1.67 12.06 0.88
C ASP A 68 -2.79 11.20 0.27
N SER A 69 -2.49 9.92 0.00
CA SER A 69 -3.42 8.88 -0.46
C SER A 69 -4.38 8.32 0.61
N VAL A 70 -4.46 8.92 1.80
CA VAL A 70 -5.37 8.47 2.86
C VAL A 70 -6.84 8.63 2.47
N SER A 71 -7.56 7.50 2.43
CA SER A 71 -9.01 7.43 2.22
C SER A 71 -9.75 7.20 3.54
N VAL A 72 -10.55 8.19 3.95
CA VAL A 72 -11.33 8.16 5.20
C VAL A 72 -12.46 7.13 5.15
N SER A 73 -13.11 6.97 3.99
CA SER A 73 -14.24 6.04 3.84
C SER A 73 -13.77 4.58 3.84
N GLY A 74 -12.62 4.31 3.21
CA GLY A 74 -12.03 2.97 3.18
C GLY A 74 -11.17 2.64 4.40
N GLN A 75 -10.82 3.67 5.19
CA GLN A 75 -9.78 3.62 6.22
C GLN A 75 -8.48 3.05 5.65
N THR A 76 -8.11 3.53 4.45
CA THR A 76 -6.99 2.99 3.68
C THR A 76 -5.92 4.04 3.41
N VAL A 77 -4.68 3.59 3.22
CA VAL A 77 -3.57 4.39 2.71
C VAL A 77 -2.80 3.57 1.67
N GLU A 78 -2.20 4.24 0.71
CA GLU A 78 -1.32 3.60 -0.27
C GLU A 78 0.10 3.53 0.26
N ALA A 79 0.80 2.45 -0.05
CA ALA A 79 2.19 2.26 0.29
C ALA A 79 2.90 1.47 -0.80
N VAL A 80 4.23 1.54 -0.83
CA VAL A 80 5.08 0.77 -1.74
C VAL A 80 6.06 -0.03 -0.90
N CYS A 81 6.09 -1.35 -1.08
CA CYS A 81 7.03 -2.23 -0.43
C CYS A 81 7.81 -3.05 -1.47
N PRO A 82 9.04 -3.52 -1.20
CA PRO A 82 9.76 -4.31 -2.17
C PRO A 82 9.08 -5.66 -2.39
N THR A 83 9.10 -6.11 -3.63
CA THR A 83 8.57 -7.41 -4.06
C THR A 83 9.02 -8.56 -3.15
N ASP A 84 10.32 -8.60 -2.85
CA ASP A 84 10.96 -9.70 -2.13
C ASP A 84 10.59 -9.72 -0.64
N ARG A 85 10.14 -8.59 -0.09
CA ARG A 85 9.79 -8.45 1.34
C ARG A 85 8.29 -8.32 1.61
N LEU A 86 7.44 -8.45 0.59
CA LEU A 86 5.99 -8.35 0.73
C LEU A 86 5.41 -9.32 1.77
N SER A 87 5.93 -10.56 1.82
CA SER A 87 5.44 -11.57 2.77
C SER A 87 5.78 -11.22 4.22
N GLU A 88 7.01 -10.74 4.46
CA GLU A 88 7.45 -10.30 5.79
C GLU A 88 6.70 -9.04 6.22
N PHE A 89 6.48 -8.11 5.28
CA PHE A 89 5.69 -6.92 5.51
C PHE A 89 4.25 -7.26 5.94
N ARG A 90 3.58 -8.19 5.24
CA ARG A 90 2.25 -8.68 5.65
C ARG A 90 2.27 -9.26 7.04
N ALA A 91 3.23 -10.13 7.34
CA ALA A 91 3.36 -10.76 8.65
C ALA A 91 3.60 -9.74 9.78
N ALA A 92 4.28 -8.62 9.51
CA ALA A 92 4.49 -7.54 10.48
C ALA A 92 3.25 -6.64 10.67
N VAL A 93 2.47 -6.45 9.61
CA VAL A 93 1.37 -5.47 9.57
C VAL A 93 0.03 -6.08 9.97
N GLU A 94 -0.28 -7.30 9.55
CA GLU A 94 -1.52 -8.00 9.90
C GLU A 94 -1.81 -8.10 11.41
N PRO A 95 -0.85 -8.44 12.30
CA PRO A 95 -1.09 -8.49 13.74
C PRO A 95 -1.40 -7.11 14.37
N THR A 96 -1.08 -6.01 13.68
CA THR A 96 -1.40 -4.65 14.16
C THR A 96 -2.83 -4.20 13.82
N GLY A 97 -3.66 -5.11 13.30
CA GLY A 97 -5.05 -4.81 12.92
C GLY A 97 -5.17 -4.14 11.54
N HIS A 98 -4.16 -4.31 10.68
CA HIS A 98 -4.14 -3.75 9.33
C HIS A 98 -4.15 -4.86 8.30
N ARG A 99 -4.99 -4.74 7.28
CA ARG A 99 -4.96 -5.63 6.13
C ARG A 99 -4.12 -5.02 5.02
N VAL A 100 -3.21 -5.82 4.46
CA VAL A 100 -2.43 -5.44 3.28
C VAL A 100 -3.04 -6.10 2.05
N ASP A 101 -3.44 -5.28 1.09
CA ASP A 101 -3.91 -5.73 -0.22
C ASP A 101 -2.99 -5.19 -1.31
N VAL A 102 -2.69 -5.98 -2.34
CA VAL A 102 -1.81 -5.52 -3.42
C VAL A 102 -2.63 -4.68 -4.38
N LEU A 103 -2.21 -3.43 -4.61
CA LEU A 103 -2.81 -2.59 -5.65
C LEU A 103 -2.49 -3.22 -6.98
N ARG A 104 -3.46 -3.94 -7.53
CA ARG A 104 -3.44 -4.26 -8.95
C ARG A 104 -3.70 -2.94 -9.65
N THR A 105 -2.65 -2.31 -10.19
CA THR A 105 -2.86 -1.34 -11.26
C THR A 105 -3.59 -2.09 -12.36
N MET A 106 -4.90 -1.87 -12.45
CA MET A 106 -5.55 -1.89 -13.75
C MET A 106 -4.97 -0.68 -14.46
N GLN A 107 -3.75 -0.80 -15.00
CA GLN A 107 -3.46 -0.04 -16.20
C GLN A 107 -4.47 -0.54 -17.22
N ALA A 108 -5.53 0.26 -17.39
CA ALA A 108 -6.15 0.38 -18.68
C ALA A 108 -5.00 0.68 -19.65
N VAL A 109 -4.54 -0.35 -20.35
CA VAL A 109 -3.77 -0.16 -21.58
C VAL A 109 -4.62 0.82 -22.40
N PRO A 110 -4.16 2.05 -22.68
CA PRO A 110 -4.80 2.81 -23.72
C PRO A 110 -4.61 1.96 -24.98
N GLU A 111 -5.71 1.39 -25.46
CA GLU A 111 -5.80 0.78 -26.77
C GLU A 111 -5.31 1.85 -27.74
N VAL A 112 -4.07 1.70 -28.22
CA VAL A 112 -3.52 2.57 -29.25
C VAL A 112 -4.36 2.31 -30.48
N LYS A 113 -5.38 3.15 -30.71
CA LYS A 113 -6.05 3.22 -32.00
C LYS A 113 -5.05 3.77 -32.99
N THR A 114 -4.35 2.86 -33.66
CA THR A 114 -3.65 3.17 -34.90
C THR A 114 -4.72 3.54 -35.93
N VAL A 115 -4.75 4.81 -36.33
CA VAL A 115 -5.48 5.31 -37.50
C VAL A 115 -4.68 5.04 -38.76
#